data_AF-A0A9D7RCP1-F1
#
_entry.id   AF-A0A9D7RCP1-F1
#
_cell.length_a   1.000
_cell.length_b   1.000
_cell.length_c   1.000
_cell.angle_alpha   90.00
_cell.angle_beta   90.00
_cell.angle_gamma   90.00
#
_symmetry.space_group_name_H-M   'P 1'
#
loop_
_entity.id
_entity.type
_entity.pdbx_description
1 polymer ?
#
loop_
_entity_poly.entity_id
_entity_poly.type
_entity_poly.pdbx_seq_one_letter_code
_entity_poly.pdbx_strand_id
1 'polypeptide(L)'
;MRHCIFILLIISSITSAFTQTIKFESGQIHFHSGEKKEGLIAGEFQLSEPKGLYFKPTEDAKEEYLAYAAIKEVRLGEQLRYITHCDQPQGQKQCYWLQIMVQGQASLYLSGANNKLYFFEENGVFTPIQYKTLPGLVNLLKKNCDGFLPNSNPKLDKKSMIDLVIQYNDCKKNGTQTQTYYNPVPPKFYWGPKLGINDGNAYIFETPFYHITDYRGKPNVSIGVVLNLQTKSNWAVASELNYLSRNITNDTFNFGSLTDPNLQTLKAKLSYLELPLFIQYRFLKGKIKPYLQGGVHTLFPIKRSFLNQALTDPSRPPIADPSTKFTGLGFGYSFAAGLQMQLTEQSLLQINAKRALFSNNLNTRLNIYPERQMSFYFQQFQIEGSWLFRL
;
A
#
# COMPACT_ATOMS: atom_id res chain seq x y z
N MET A 1 -4.36 -19.01 20.00
CA MET A 1 -5.63 -18.75 19.28
C MET A 1 -6.59 -17.83 20.06
N ARG A 2 -6.85 -18.05 21.36
CA ARG A 2 -7.76 -17.21 22.16
C ARG A 2 -7.44 -15.70 22.18
N HIS A 3 -6.16 -15.32 22.22
CA HIS A 3 -5.77 -13.90 22.28
C HIS A 3 -5.87 -13.16 20.93
N CYS A 4 -5.77 -13.85 19.78
CA CYS A 4 -5.96 -13.24 18.47
C CYS A 4 -7.41 -12.84 18.20
N ILE A 5 -8.37 -13.64 18.70
CA ILE A 5 -9.81 -13.37 18.56
C ILE A 5 -10.21 -12.13 19.38
N PHE A 6 -9.61 -11.96 20.57
CA PHE A 6 -9.90 -10.83 21.45
C PHE A 6 -9.42 -9.49 20.87
N ILE A 7 -8.24 -9.47 20.24
CA ILE A 7 -7.71 -8.28 19.56
C ILE A 7 -8.56 -7.94 18.32
N LEU A 8 -9.01 -8.94 17.56
CA LEU A 8 -9.90 -8.73 16.40
C LEU A 8 -11.25 -8.12 16.81
N LEU A 9 -11.82 -8.55 17.94
CA LEU A 9 -13.07 -8.01 18.48
C LEU A 9 -12.93 -6.55 18.92
N ILE A 10 -11.82 -6.17 19.56
CA ILE A 10 -11.55 -4.78 19.95
C ILE A 10 -11.36 -3.88 18.71
N ILE A 11 -10.78 -4.41 17.63
CA ILE A 11 -10.63 -3.66 16.38
C ILE A 11 -12.00 -3.46 15.68
N SER A 12 -12.89 -4.44 15.77
CA SER A 12 -14.22 -4.35 15.17
C SER A 12 -15.13 -3.32 15.86
N SER A 13 -15.05 -3.17 17.19
CA SER A 13 -15.88 -2.25 17.96
C SER A 13 -15.51 -0.77 17.80
N ILE A 14 -14.31 -0.46 17.29
CA ILE A 14 -13.89 0.92 17.02
C ILE A 14 -14.52 1.46 15.71
N THR A 15 -14.98 0.59 14.80
CA THR A 15 -15.48 1.02 13.49
C THR A 15 -16.91 1.57 13.46
N SER A 16 -17.72 1.31 14.51
CA SER A 16 -19.15 1.67 14.51
C SER A 16 -19.49 3.08 15.04
N ALA A 17 -18.50 3.88 15.44
CA ALA A 17 -18.72 5.18 16.10
C ALA A 17 -18.30 6.42 15.29
N PHE A 18 -18.01 6.29 13.99
CA PHE A 18 -17.56 7.45 13.19
C PHE A 18 -18.66 7.97 12.28
N THR A 19 -19.36 9.00 12.76
CA THR A 19 -20.15 9.91 11.93
C THR A 19 -19.20 10.56 10.92
N GLN A 20 -19.44 10.34 9.63
CA GLN A 20 -18.69 10.99 8.55
C GLN A 20 -18.95 12.49 8.62
N THR A 21 -17.99 13.24 9.15
CA THR A 21 -18.02 14.71 9.10
C THR A 21 -17.73 15.10 7.65
N ILE A 22 -18.69 15.74 6.99
CA ILE A 22 -18.53 16.23 5.61
C ILE A 22 -17.32 17.17 5.61
N LYS A 23 -16.27 16.79 4.88
CA LYS A 23 -15.06 17.60 4.78
C LYS A 23 -15.30 18.75 3.81
N PHE A 24 -15.13 19.98 4.28
CA PHE A 24 -15.16 21.17 3.46
C PHE A 24 -13.75 21.55 2.99
N GLU A 25 -13.63 22.04 1.75
CA GLU A 25 -12.37 22.47 1.14
C GLU A 25 -12.55 23.85 0.50
N SER A 26 -11.52 24.70 0.58
CA SER A 26 -11.57 26.03 -0.03
C SER A 26 -11.73 25.94 -1.55
N GLY A 27 -12.63 26.76 -2.09
CA GLY A 27 -12.96 26.74 -3.50
C GLY A 27 -13.72 27.97 -3.97
N GLN A 28 -13.94 28.00 -5.29
CA GLN A 28 -14.68 29.05 -5.99
C GLN A 28 -15.81 28.41 -6.79
N ILE A 29 -16.96 29.06 -6.83
CA ILE A 29 -18.12 28.65 -7.60
C ILE A 29 -18.43 29.77 -8.58
N HIS A 30 -18.49 29.43 -9.87
CA HIS A 30 -18.98 30.31 -10.90
C HIS A 30 -20.40 29.89 -11.28
N PHE A 31 -21.32 30.84 -11.29
CA PHE A 31 -22.71 30.60 -11.66
C PHE A 31 -22.94 30.89 -13.14
N HIS A 32 -24.01 30.32 -13.71
CA HIS A 32 -24.44 30.65 -15.08
C HIS A 32 -24.86 32.12 -15.22
N SER A 33 -25.28 32.76 -14.13
CA SER A 33 -25.58 34.20 -14.07
C SER A 33 -24.34 35.10 -14.24
N GLY A 34 -23.13 34.54 -14.13
CA GLY A 34 -21.87 35.29 -14.11
C GLY A 34 -21.38 35.66 -12.71
N GLU A 35 -22.20 35.46 -11.67
CA GLU A 35 -21.79 35.64 -10.27
C GLU A 35 -20.68 34.65 -9.90
N LYS A 36 -19.81 35.06 -8.98
CA LYS A 36 -18.76 34.23 -8.39
C LYS A 36 -18.85 34.26 -6.87
N LYS A 37 -18.81 33.08 -6.23
CA LYS A 37 -18.69 32.94 -4.78
C LYS A 37 -17.37 32.25 -4.43
N GLU A 38 -16.68 32.75 -3.41
CA GLU A 38 -15.49 32.13 -2.83
C GLU A 38 -15.78 31.70 -1.40
N GLY A 39 -15.28 30.53 -0.98
CA GLY A 39 -15.51 30.00 0.35
C GLY A 39 -15.16 28.53 0.46
N LEU A 40 -15.90 27.79 1.27
CA LEU A 40 -15.71 26.38 1.58
C LEU A 40 -16.79 25.53 0.90
N ILE A 41 -16.37 24.49 0.19
CA ILE A 41 -17.24 23.59 -0.58
C ILE A 41 -17.12 22.18 0.00
N ALA A 42 -18.25 21.51 0.20
CA ALA A 42 -18.24 20.11 0.65
C ALA A 42 -17.55 19.23 -0.41
N GLY A 43 -16.44 18.57 -0.07
CA GLY A 43 -15.61 17.78 -0.99
C GLY A 43 -16.23 16.45 -1.46
N GLU A 44 -17.38 16.07 -0.90
CA GLU A 44 -18.12 14.83 -1.22
C GLU A 44 -19.48 15.14 -1.89
N PHE A 45 -19.54 16.11 -2.81
CA PHE A 45 -20.77 16.31 -3.58
C PHE A 45 -21.02 15.12 -4.53
N GLN A 46 -22.28 14.68 -4.64
CA GLN A 46 -22.68 13.47 -5.36
C GLN A 46 -22.34 13.58 -6.86
N LEU A 47 -21.19 13.06 -7.26
CA LEU A 47 -20.74 13.08 -8.65
C LEU A 47 -21.59 12.19 -9.56
N SER A 48 -22.20 11.13 -9.02
CA SER A 48 -23.09 10.21 -9.73
C SER A 48 -24.49 10.76 -9.99
N GLU A 49 -24.97 11.65 -9.12
CA GLU A 49 -26.29 12.27 -9.20
C GLU A 49 -26.14 13.79 -9.02
N PRO A 50 -25.99 14.55 -10.12
CA PRO A 50 -25.78 16.00 -10.05
C PRO A 50 -27.03 16.73 -9.54
N LYS A 51 -27.17 16.82 -8.22
CA LYS A 51 -28.26 17.55 -7.54
C LYS A 51 -27.81 18.97 -7.15
N GLY A 52 -26.58 19.12 -6.68
CA GLY A 52 -26.01 20.36 -6.18
C GLY A 52 -24.82 20.11 -5.26
N LEU A 53 -24.44 21.11 -4.49
CA LEU A 53 -23.38 21.02 -3.48
C LEU A 53 -23.70 21.88 -2.26
N TYR A 54 -23.00 21.63 -1.16
CA TYR A 54 -23.05 22.47 0.03
C TYR A 54 -21.87 23.44 0.05
N PHE A 55 -22.15 24.68 0.44
CA PHE A 55 -21.21 25.79 0.47
C PHE A 55 -21.29 26.53 1.81
N LYS A 56 -20.15 27.03 2.30
CA LYS A 56 -20.07 27.98 3.41
C LYS A 56 -19.17 29.15 3.01
N PRO A 57 -19.56 30.41 3.24
CA PRO A 57 -18.66 31.55 3.07
C PRO A 57 -17.41 31.48 3.97
N THR A 58 -17.55 31.01 5.21
CA THR A 58 -16.49 30.89 6.22
C THR A 58 -16.68 29.61 7.06
N GLU A 59 -15.70 29.21 7.87
CA GLU A 59 -15.82 28.00 8.72
C GLU A 59 -17.00 28.05 9.69
N ASP A 60 -17.29 29.23 10.25
CA ASP A 60 -18.36 29.45 11.22
C ASP A 60 -19.74 29.72 10.59
N ALA A 61 -19.79 29.89 9.27
CA ALA A 61 -21.04 30.17 8.57
C ALA A 61 -21.94 28.92 8.47
N LYS A 62 -23.25 29.14 8.44
CA LYS A 62 -24.23 28.10 8.16
C LYS A 62 -24.05 27.57 6.73
N GLU A 63 -24.34 26.28 6.56
CA GLU A 63 -24.32 25.60 5.27
C GLU A 63 -25.45 26.10 4.38
N GLU A 64 -25.09 26.50 3.16
CA GLU A 64 -26.01 26.85 2.08
C GLU A 64 -25.98 25.71 1.05
N TYR A 65 -27.16 25.28 0.59
CA TYR A 65 -27.26 24.34 -0.52
C TYR A 65 -27.39 25.09 -1.85
N LEU A 66 -26.51 24.79 -2.80
CA LEU A 66 -26.50 25.38 -4.12
C LEU A 66 -26.93 24.33 -5.16
N ALA A 67 -28.02 24.62 -5.87
CA ALA A 67 -28.59 23.71 -6.86
C ALA A 67 -27.68 23.58 -8.10
N TYR A 68 -27.57 22.36 -8.62
CA TYR A 68 -26.76 22.04 -9.81
C TYR A 68 -27.03 22.97 -10.99
N ALA A 69 -28.31 23.27 -11.26
CA ALA A 69 -28.73 24.07 -12.41
C ALA A 69 -28.21 25.52 -12.39
N ALA A 70 -27.86 26.05 -11.22
CA ALA A 70 -27.32 27.40 -11.09
C ALA A 70 -25.80 27.44 -11.33
N ILE A 71 -25.12 26.33 -11.10
CA ILE A 71 -23.66 26.24 -11.08
C ILE A 71 -23.15 26.01 -12.50
N LYS A 72 -22.18 26.82 -12.93
CA LYS A 72 -21.45 26.64 -14.20
C LYS A 72 -20.15 25.88 -13.99
N GLU A 73 -19.36 26.32 -13.01
CA GLU A 73 -18.04 25.77 -12.72
C GLU A 73 -17.79 25.76 -11.21
N VAL A 74 -17.10 24.72 -10.74
CA VAL A 74 -16.59 24.60 -9.38
C VAL A 74 -15.08 24.41 -9.44
N ARG A 75 -14.35 25.23 -8.69
CA ARG A 75 -12.88 25.16 -8.57
C ARG A 75 -12.52 24.81 -7.14
N LEU A 76 -11.72 23.78 -6.95
CA LEU A 76 -11.17 23.35 -5.66
C LEU A 76 -9.64 23.46 -5.76
N GLY A 77 -9.09 24.48 -5.09
CA GLY A 77 -7.69 24.88 -5.29
C GLY A 77 -7.36 25.24 -6.74
N GLU A 78 -6.08 25.10 -7.12
CA GLU A 78 -5.61 25.51 -8.45
C GLU A 78 -5.94 24.50 -9.56
N GLN A 79 -6.14 23.22 -9.20
CA GLN A 79 -6.02 22.10 -10.15
C GLN A 79 -7.29 21.28 -10.35
N LEU A 80 -8.23 21.29 -9.40
CA LEU A 80 -9.49 20.55 -9.55
C LEU A 80 -10.58 21.50 -10.02
N ARG A 81 -11.07 21.27 -11.23
CA ARG A 81 -12.15 22.05 -11.81
C ARG A 81 -13.23 21.12 -12.35
N TYR A 82 -14.48 21.42 -12.04
CA TYR A 82 -15.64 20.72 -12.55
C TYR A 82 -16.55 21.72 -13.25
N ILE A 83 -17.13 21.32 -14.38
CA ILE A 83 -18.23 22.05 -15.02
C ILE A 83 -19.52 21.23 -14.95
N THR A 84 -20.64 21.92 -15.07
CA THR A 84 -21.94 21.27 -15.27
C THR A 84 -22.21 21.14 -16.76
N HIS A 85 -22.67 19.96 -17.17
CA HIS A 85 -23.08 19.71 -18.55
C HIS A 85 -24.31 18.80 -18.57
N CYS A 86 -25.28 19.09 -19.43
CA CYS A 86 -26.40 18.20 -19.67
C CYS A 86 -26.46 17.89 -21.16
N ASP A 87 -26.51 16.60 -21.47
CA ASP A 87 -26.67 16.08 -22.81
C ASP A 87 -28.06 15.45 -22.95
N GLN A 88 -28.53 15.25 -24.18
CA GLN A 88 -29.79 14.57 -24.47
C GLN A 88 -29.56 13.33 -25.37
N PRO A 89 -28.79 12.33 -24.92
CA PRO A 89 -28.65 11.11 -25.68
C PRO A 89 -30.03 10.45 -25.83
N GLN A 90 -30.45 10.23 -27.08
CA GLN A 90 -31.71 9.56 -27.42
C GLN A 90 -32.97 10.22 -26.81
N GLY A 91 -32.93 11.54 -26.59
CA GLY A 91 -34.06 12.33 -26.09
C GLY A 91 -34.25 12.32 -24.57
N GLN A 92 -33.40 11.60 -23.81
CA GLN A 92 -33.41 11.68 -22.34
C GLN A 92 -32.34 12.66 -21.86
N LYS A 93 -32.75 13.67 -21.09
CA LYS A 93 -31.82 14.65 -20.50
C LYS A 93 -30.99 13.98 -19.40
N GLN A 94 -29.68 13.89 -19.62
CA GLN A 94 -28.72 13.36 -18.66
C GLN A 94 -27.70 14.43 -18.32
N CYS A 95 -27.55 14.73 -17.03
CA CYS A 95 -26.64 15.76 -16.52
C CYS A 95 -25.41 15.14 -15.86
N TYR A 96 -24.29 15.84 -15.90
CA TYR A 96 -22.99 15.36 -15.45
C TYR A 96 -22.18 16.47 -14.79
N TRP A 97 -21.50 16.11 -13.70
CA TRP A 97 -20.29 16.82 -13.27
C TRP A 97 -19.12 16.36 -14.13
N LEU A 98 -18.50 17.29 -14.85
CA LEU A 98 -17.40 17.01 -15.76
C LEU A 98 -16.11 17.63 -15.21
N GLN A 99 -15.15 16.79 -14.82
CA GLN A 99 -13.82 17.24 -14.43
C GLN A 99 -13.08 17.74 -15.67
N ILE A 100 -12.60 18.99 -15.64
CA ILE A 100 -11.74 19.54 -16.70
C ILE A 100 -10.38 18.83 -16.62
N MET A 101 -9.97 18.22 -17.73
CA MET A 101 -8.70 17.48 -17.84
C MET A 101 -7.68 18.27 -18.65
N VAL A 102 -8.11 18.75 -19.81
CA VAL A 102 -7.35 19.60 -20.73
C VAL A 102 -8.27 20.72 -21.17
N GLN A 103 -7.78 21.95 -21.14
CA GLN A 103 -8.48 23.13 -21.65
C GLN A 103 -7.61 23.76 -22.75
N GLY A 104 -8.21 23.99 -23.91
CA GLY A 104 -7.51 24.52 -25.08
C GLY A 104 -8.50 24.79 -26.21
N GLN A 105 -8.01 24.77 -27.45
CA GLN A 105 -8.89 24.85 -28.63
C GLN A 105 -9.88 23.68 -28.65
N ALA A 106 -9.38 22.47 -28.38
CA ALA A 106 -10.18 21.36 -27.93
C ALA A 106 -9.96 21.12 -26.43
N SER A 107 -11.05 20.81 -25.73
CA SER A 107 -11.05 20.50 -24.31
C SER A 107 -11.42 19.05 -24.07
N LEU A 108 -10.84 18.47 -23.03
CA LEU A 108 -11.12 17.13 -22.57
C LEU A 108 -11.71 17.19 -21.18
N TYR A 109 -12.80 16.46 -20.99
CA TYR A 109 -13.45 16.29 -19.71
C TYR A 109 -13.61 14.82 -19.33
N LEU A 110 -13.60 14.54 -18.03
CA LEU A 110 -13.88 13.23 -17.45
C LEU A 110 -15.18 13.31 -16.63
N SER A 111 -16.10 12.36 -16.84
CA SER A 111 -17.29 12.27 -16.00
C SER A 111 -16.91 11.97 -14.55
N GLY A 112 -17.41 12.77 -13.61
CA GLY A 112 -17.25 12.53 -12.18
C GLY A 112 -17.93 11.24 -11.72
N ALA A 113 -18.99 10.81 -12.41
CA ALA A 113 -19.74 9.59 -12.11
C ALA A 113 -19.04 8.32 -12.65
N ASN A 114 -18.39 8.43 -13.81
CA ASN A 114 -17.87 7.29 -14.56
C ASN A 114 -16.46 7.56 -15.08
N ASN A 115 -15.48 6.85 -14.51
CA ASN A 115 -14.07 7.00 -14.85
C ASN A 115 -13.67 6.51 -16.26
N LYS A 116 -14.63 5.96 -17.02
CA LYS A 116 -14.48 5.52 -18.42
C LYS A 116 -15.35 6.31 -19.40
N LEU A 117 -16.01 7.38 -18.95
CA LEU A 117 -16.78 8.26 -19.83
C LEU A 117 -16.06 9.61 -19.90
N TYR A 118 -15.53 9.92 -21.08
CA TYR A 118 -14.90 11.20 -21.36
C TYR A 118 -15.81 12.03 -22.28
N PHE A 119 -15.59 13.34 -22.32
CA PHE A 119 -16.22 14.23 -23.27
C PHE A 119 -15.12 15.06 -23.94
N PHE A 120 -15.17 15.11 -25.27
CA PHE A 120 -14.34 16.01 -26.06
C PHE A 120 -15.19 17.19 -26.52
N GLU A 121 -14.70 18.39 -26.31
CA GLU A 121 -15.36 19.61 -26.75
C GLU A 121 -14.46 20.35 -27.73
N GLU A 122 -15.01 20.72 -28.89
CA GLU A 122 -14.39 21.63 -29.84
C GLU A 122 -15.48 22.55 -30.38
N ASN A 123 -15.22 23.87 -30.41
CA ASN A 123 -16.18 24.89 -30.84
C ASN A 123 -17.56 24.80 -30.15
N GLY A 124 -17.59 24.45 -28.85
CA GLY A 124 -18.81 24.31 -28.05
C GLY A 124 -19.60 23.02 -28.28
N VAL A 125 -19.14 22.13 -29.17
CA VAL A 125 -19.78 20.85 -29.45
C VAL A 125 -19.19 19.76 -28.56
N PHE A 126 -19.99 19.20 -27.67
CA PHE A 126 -19.60 18.09 -26.80
C PHE A 126 -19.83 16.75 -27.49
N THR A 127 -18.78 15.92 -27.52
CA THR A 127 -18.80 14.56 -28.07
C THR A 127 -18.46 13.56 -26.96
N PRO A 128 -19.37 12.64 -26.58
CA PRO A 128 -19.08 11.63 -25.57
C PRO A 128 -18.15 10.54 -26.13
N ILE A 129 -17.16 10.17 -25.32
CA ILE A 129 -16.13 9.19 -25.68
C ILE A 129 -16.22 8.01 -24.72
N GLN A 130 -16.43 6.85 -25.33
CA GLN A 130 -16.42 5.54 -24.71
C GLN A 130 -15.55 4.59 -25.55
N TYR A 131 -15.34 3.37 -25.06
CA TYR A 131 -14.48 2.39 -25.74
C TYR A 131 -14.86 2.19 -27.21
N LYS A 132 -16.16 2.14 -27.51
CA LYS A 132 -16.68 1.95 -28.87
C LYS A 132 -16.52 3.19 -29.77
N THR A 133 -16.53 4.39 -29.20
CA THR A 133 -16.48 5.65 -29.97
C THR A 133 -15.07 6.23 -30.11
N LEU A 134 -14.12 5.77 -29.29
CA LEU A 134 -12.72 6.22 -29.33
C LEU A 134 -12.07 6.06 -30.71
N PRO A 135 -12.21 4.94 -31.46
CA PRO A 135 -11.66 4.85 -32.81
C PRO A 135 -12.22 5.91 -33.77
N GLY A 136 -13.52 6.22 -33.65
CA GLY A 136 -14.19 7.25 -34.44
C GLY A 136 -13.63 8.64 -34.14
N LEU A 137 -13.41 8.97 -32.87
CA LEU A 137 -12.74 10.21 -32.47
C LEU A 137 -11.34 10.30 -33.08
N VAL A 138 -10.51 9.25 -32.95
CA VAL A 138 -9.15 9.27 -33.49
C VAL A 138 -9.14 9.54 -34.99
N ASN A 139 -10.06 8.95 -35.74
CA ASN A 139 -10.21 9.20 -37.17
C ASN A 139 -10.66 10.64 -37.46
N LEU A 140 -11.57 11.19 -36.67
CA LEU A 140 -11.99 12.59 -36.77
C LEU A 140 -10.81 13.55 -36.53
N LEU A 141 -10.02 13.32 -35.47
CA LEU A 141 -8.86 14.16 -35.15
C LEU A 141 -7.80 14.13 -36.26
N LYS A 142 -7.52 12.94 -36.83
CA LYS A 142 -6.64 12.79 -37.99
C LYS A 142 -7.12 13.56 -39.21
N LYS A 143 -8.43 13.50 -39.50
CA LYS A 143 -9.03 14.25 -40.62
C LYS A 143 -8.95 15.76 -40.42
N ASN A 144 -9.09 16.21 -39.17
CA ASN A 144 -9.10 17.63 -38.86
C ASN A 144 -7.69 18.23 -38.76
N CYS A 145 -6.64 17.41 -38.60
CA CYS A 145 -5.26 17.89 -38.55
C CYS A 145 -4.29 16.86 -39.14
N ASP A 146 -3.79 17.13 -40.35
CA ASP A 146 -2.94 16.19 -41.11
C ASP A 146 -1.62 15.83 -40.38
N GLY A 147 -1.12 16.72 -39.52
CA GLY A 147 0.07 16.48 -38.68
C GLY A 147 -0.20 15.66 -37.41
N PHE A 148 -1.43 15.21 -37.17
CA PHE A 148 -1.79 14.52 -35.93
C PHE A 148 -1.37 13.04 -35.97
N LEU A 149 -0.33 12.72 -35.21
CA LEU A 149 0.23 11.38 -35.07
C LEU A 149 -0.02 10.86 -33.64
N PRO A 150 -1.17 10.20 -33.36
CA PRO A 150 -1.44 9.67 -32.05
C PRO A 150 -0.44 8.56 -31.71
N ASN A 151 -0.04 8.48 -30.44
CA ASN A 151 0.69 7.33 -29.91
C ASN A 151 0.01 6.01 -30.33
N SER A 152 0.79 4.98 -30.64
CA SER A 152 0.29 3.71 -31.18
C SER A 152 -0.79 3.10 -30.27
N ASN A 153 -2.02 3.10 -30.79
CA ASN A 153 -3.24 2.55 -30.19
C ASN A 153 -3.69 3.22 -28.87
N PRO A 154 -4.33 4.41 -28.93
CA PRO A 154 -4.82 5.10 -27.75
C PRO A 154 -5.85 4.26 -27.01
N LYS A 155 -5.71 4.19 -25.68
CA LYS A 155 -6.61 3.46 -24.78
C LYS A 155 -7.52 4.43 -24.05
N LEU A 156 -8.68 3.93 -23.60
CA LEU A 156 -9.63 4.68 -22.79
C LEU A 156 -9.16 4.74 -21.32
N ASP A 157 -7.98 5.29 -21.11
CA ASP A 157 -7.41 5.59 -19.80
C ASP A 157 -6.99 7.05 -19.72
N LYS A 158 -6.86 7.55 -18.48
CA LYS A 158 -6.71 8.97 -18.21
C LYS A 158 -5.49 9.59 -18.89
N LYS A 159 -4.35 8.89 -18.89
CA LYS A 159 -3.11 9.39 -19.47
C LYS A 159 -3.22 9.42 -20.98
N SER A 160 -3.63 8.31 -21.58
CA SER A 160 -3.79 8.19 -23.03
C SER A 160 -4.75 9.24 -23.60
N MET A 161 -5.87 9.51 -22.92
CA MET A 161 -6.84 10.52 -23.38
C MET A 161 -6.31 11.95 -23.27
N ILE A 162 -5.59 12.29 -22.18
CA ILE A 162 -4.93 13.59 -22.03
C ILE A 162 -3.89 13.78 -23.14
N ASP A 163 -3.00 12.82 -23.32
CA ASP A 163 -1.93 12.87 -24.32
C ASP A 163 -2.52 13.04 -25.74
N LEU A 164 -3.61 12.32 -26.04
CA LEU A 164 -4.32 12.41 -27.33
C LEU A 164 -4.80 13.84 -27.62
N VAL A 165 -5.46 14.49 -26.66
CA VAL A 165 -6.01 15.84 -26.85
C VAL A 165 -4.92 16.91 -26.82
N ILE A 166 -3.86 16.74 -26.02
CA ILE A 166 -2.69 17.63 -26.05
C ILE A 166 -2.04 17.58 -27.44
N GLN A 167 -1.77 16.39 -27.96
CA GLN A 167 -1.18 16.23 -29.30
C GLN A 167 -2.05 16.85 -30.40
N TYR A 168 -3.38 16.74 -30.27
CA TYR A 168 -4.31 17.36 -31.21
C TYR A 168 -4.26 18.90 -31.13
N ASN A 169 -4.29 19.46 -29.92
CA ASN A 169 -4.16 20.91 -29.73
C ASN A 169 -2.80 21.44 -30.21
N ASP A 170 -1.72 20.68 -30.01
CA ASP A 170 -0.39 21.01 -30.50
C ASP A 170 -0.33 21.01 -32.03
N CYS A 171 -1.01 20.06 -32.68
CA CYS A 171 -1.13 20.01 -34.14
C CYS A 171 -1.88 21.23 -34.69
N LYS A 172 -2.91 21.69 -33.98
CA LYS A 172 -3.77 22.81 -34.37
C LYS A 172 -3.22 24.20 -34.03
N LYS A 173 -2.02 24.31 -33.44
CA LYS A 173 -1.42 25.54 -32.87
C LYS A 173 -1.81 26.84 -33.61
N ASN A 174 -2.81 27.54 -33.08
CA ASN A 174 -3.27 28.86 -33.53
C ASN A 174 -3.15 29.92 -32.42
N GLY A 175 -2.12 29.85 -31.58
CA GLY A 175 -1.86 30.83 -30.52
C GLY A 175 -2.62 30.64 -29.21
N THR A 176 -3.57 29.70 -29.12
CA THR A 176 -4.23 29.33 -27.86
C THR A 176 -3.33 28.43 -27.02
N GLN A 177 -3.04 28.80 -25.77
CA GLN A 177 -2.27 27.94 -24.86
C GLN A 177 -3.13 26.77 -24.37
N THR A 178 -2.59 25.56 -24.48
CA THR A 178 -3.17 24.35 -23.86
C THR A 178 -2.83 24.33 -22.38
N GLN A 179 -3.83 24.25 -21.52
CA GLN A 179 -3.69 24.13 -20.08
C GLN A 179 -4.17 22.75 -19.61
N THR A 180 -3.36 22.08 -18.80
CA THR A 180 -3.69 20.76 -18.24
C THR A 180 -4.13 20.90 -16.79
N TYR A 181 -5.36 20.51 -16.49
CA TYR A 181 -5.94 20.51 -15.14
C TYR A 181 -5.86 19.11 -14.50
N TYR A 182 -4.70 18.49 -14.70
CA TYR A 182 -4.39 17.17 -14.16
C TYR A 182 -3.04 17.20 -13.47
N ASN A 183 -3.07 17.02 -12.16
CA ASN A 183 -1.86 16.67 -11.43
C ASN A 183 -1.93 15.18 -11.08
N PRO A 184 -0.99 14.35 -11.55
CA PRO A 184 -0.79 13.05 -10.95
C PRO A 184 -0.41 13.29 -9.48
N VAL A 185 -1.40 13.28 -8.55
CA VAL A 185 -1.12 13.35 -7.11
C VAL A 185 0.04 12.39 -6.83
N PRO A 186 1.21 12.93 -6.44
CA PRO A 186 2.41 12.14 -6.35
C PRO A 186 2.20 11.05 -5.32
N PRO A 187 2.86 9.89 -5.48
CA PRO A 187 2.84 8.87 -4.45
C PRO A 187 3.34 9.50 -3.13
N LYS A 188 2.69 9.16 -2.02
CA LYS A 188 3.08 9.69 -0.71
C LYS A 188 4.14 8.77 -0.14
N PHE A 189 5.33 9.33 0.11
CA PHE A 189 6.42 8.61 0.73
C PHE A 189 6.37 8.83 2.25
N TYR A 190 6.49 7.74 3.00
CA TYR A 190 6.54 7.75 4.45
C TYR A 190 7.75 6.95 4.94
N TRP A 191 8.35 7.37 6.04
CA TRP A 191 9.42 6.63 6.69
C TRP A 191 9.37 6.77 8.21
N GLY A 192 9.95 5.83 8.94
CA GLY A 192 10.13 6.04 10.37
C GLY A 192 10.48 4.79 11.17
N PRO A 193 10.66 4.94 12.49
CA PRO A 193 11.06 3.85 13.35
C PRO A 193 9.95 2.81 13.53
N LYS A 194 10.39 1.58 13.77
CA LYS A 194 9.56 0.43 14.08
C LYS A 194 10.08 -0.30 15.30
N LEU A 195 9.13 -0.72 16.13
CA LEU A 195 9.36 -1.60 17.28
C LEU A 195 8.38 -2.77 17.19
N GLY A 196 8.82 -3.96 17.58
CA GLY A 196 7.96 -5.13 17.57
C GLY A 196 8.38 -6.17 18.58
N ILE A 197 7.45 -7.07 18.89
CA ILE A 197 7.66 -8.24 19.73
C ILE A 197 7.39 -9.46 18.88
N ASN A 198 8.33 -10.38 18.89
CA ASN A 198 8.39 -11.54 18.04
C ASN A 198 8.34 -12.78 18.92
N ASP A 199 7.52 -13.75 18.56
CA ASP A 199 7.50 -15.06 19.17
C ASP A 199 7.46 -16.14 18.08
N GLY A 200 7.90 -17.35 18.37
CA GLY A 200 7.73 -18.49 17.48
C GLY A 200 8.90 -19.47 17.46
N ASN A 201 8.58 -20.68 17.02
CA ASN A 201 9.44 -21.84 17.06
C ASN A 201 10.31 -21.96 15.80
N ALA A 202 11.40 -22.72 15.93
CA ALA A 202 12.27 -23.12 14.85
C ALA A 202 12.28 -24.64 14.69
N TYR A 203 12.59 -25.09 13.48
CA TYR A 203 12.68 -26.49 13.09
C TYR A 203 14.02 -26.66 12.38
N ILE A 204 14.89 -27.52 12.91
CA ILE A 204 16.20 -27.79 12.31
C ILE A 204 16.20 -29.23 11.80
N PHE A 205 16.52 -29.40 10.52
CA PHE A 205 16.73 -30.73 9.94
C PHE A 205 18.17 -31.17 10.19
N GLU A 206 18.35 -32.13 11.09
CA GLU A 206 19.66 -32.64 11.46
C GLU A 206 19.98 -33.91 10.65
N THR A 207 20.81 -33.74 9.62
CA THR A 207 21.11 -34.79 8.63
C THR A 207 22.00 -35.96 9.08
N PRO A 208 22.63 -36.02 10.29
CA PRO A 208 23.18 -37.29 10.77
C PRO A 208 22.13 -38.22 11.38
N PHE A 209 20.96 -37.71 11.78
CA PHE A 209 20.02 -38.45 12.63
C PHE A 209 18.67 -38.74 11.99
N TYR A 210 18.41 -38.28 10.75
CA TYR A 210 17.10 -38.39 10.08
C TYR A 210 15.91 -37.94 10.96
N HIS A 211 16.15 -37.03 11.90
CA HIS A 211 15.15 -36.52 12.82
C HIS A 211 14.98 -35.01 12.63
N ILE A 212 13.72 -34.58 12.62
CA ILE A 212 13.32 -33.17 12.71
C ILE A 212 13.25 -32.86 14.19
N THR A 213 14.04 -31.88 14.61
CA THR A 213 14.10 -31.46 15.99
C THR A 213 13.34 -30.14 16.14
N ASP A 214 12.40 -30.11 17.08
CA ASP A 214 11.55 -28.95 17.37
C ASP A 214 12.25 -28.03 18.38
N TYR A 215 12.52 -26.79 17.97
CA TYR A 215 13.15 -25.79 18.82
C TYR A 215 12.14 -24.75 19.26
N ARG A 216 12.00 -24.57 20.58
CA ARG A 216 11.16 -23.53 21.15
C ARG A 216 11.88 -22.19 21.15
N GLY A 217 11.27 -21.19 20.50
CA GLY A 217 11.77 -19.82 20.56
C GLY A 217 11.29 -19.12 21.83
N LYS A 218 12.12 -18.19 22.33
CA LYS A 218 11.70 -17.22 23.35
C LYS A 218 11.22 -15.93 22.68
N PRO A 219 10.25 -15.22 23.28
CA PRO A 219 9.87 -13.90 22.84
C PRO A 219 11.09 -12.96 22.76
N ASN A 220 11.14 -12.13 21.72
CA ASN A 220 12.20 -11.15 21.55
C ASN A 220 11.69 -9.84 20.97
N VAL A 221 12.44 -8.77 21.17
CA VAL A 221 12.16 -7.46 20.60
C VAL A 221 12.85 -7.33 19.24
N SER A 222 12.14 -6.80 18.27
CA SER A 222 12.70 -6.30 17.01
C SER A 222 12.67 -4.79 16.98
N ILE A 223 13.73 -4.21 16.43
CA ILE A 223 13.81 -2.78 16.13
C ILE A 223 14.16 -2.61 14.65
N GLY A 224 13.65 -1.56 14.03
CA GLY A 224 13.91 -1.30 12.63
C GLY A 224 13.42 0.03 12.13
N VAL A 225 13.52 0.22 10.82
CA VAL A 225 13.02 1.37 10.09
C VAL A 225 12.13 0.87 8.96
N VAL A 226 11.04 1.59 8.71
CA VAL A 226 10.11 1.30 7.61
C VAL A 226 10.17 2.43 6.60
N LEU A 227 10.10 2.05 5.33
CA LEU A 227 9.85 2.92 4.19
C LEU A 227 8.54 2.48 3.56
N ASN A 228 7.60 3.38 3.35
CA ASN A 228 6.27 3.07 2.83
C ASN A 228 5.88 4.06 1.72
N LEU A 229 5.77 3.54 0.50
CA LEU A 229 5.34 4.26 -0.69
C LEU A 229 3.84 4.00 -0.92
N GLN A 230 3.02 4.98 -0.56
CA GLN A 230 1.58 4.91 -0.76
C GLN A 230 1.20 5.44 -2.14
N THR A 231 0.57 4.59 -2.94
CA THR A 231 0.00 5.01 -4.23
C THR A 231 -1.36 5.69 -4.02
N LYS A 232 -1.89 6.33 -5.08
CA LYS A 232 -3.27 6.88 -5.11
C LYS A 232 -4.35 5.83 -4.84
N SER A 233 -4.04 4.57 -5.14
CA SER A 233 -4.97 3.47 -4.95
C SER A 233 -4.94 2.98 -3.51
N ASN A 234 -5.76 1.97 -3.22
CA ASN A 234 -5.71 1.25 -1.96
C ASN A 234 -4.36 0.54 -1.73
N TRP A 235 -3.48 0.48 -2.75
CA TRP A 235 -2.18 -0.16 -2.70
C TRP A 235 -1.04 0.72 -2.16
N ALA A 236 -0.11 0.09 -1.46
CA ALA A 236 1.18 0.65 -1.08
C ALA A 236 2.29 -0.41 -1.22
N VAL A 237 3.53 0.04 -1.37
CA VAL A 237 4.73 -0.80 -1.33
C VAL A 237 5.53 -0.38 -0.12
N ALA A 238 5.85 -1.32 0.76
CA ALA A 238 6.66 -1.04 1.93
C ALA A 238 7.93 -1.89 1.93
N SER A 239 9.02 -1.32 2.44
CA SER A 239 10.27 -2.02 2.69
C SER A 239 10.69 -1.72 4.12
N GLU A 240 11.35 -2.65 4.79
CA GLU A 240 11.83 -2.44 6.15
C GLU A 240 13.32 -2.79 6.25
N LEU A 241 13.96 -2.28 7.28
CA LEU A 241 15.29 -2.72 7.70
C LEU A 241 15.23 -3.04 9.18
N ASN A 242 15.30 -4.32 9.52
CA ASN A 242 15.08 -4.81 10.87
C ASN A 242 16.31 -5.53 11.41
N TYR A 243 16.61 -5.32 12.69
CA TYR A 243 17.48 -6.22 13.44
C TYR A 243 16.62 -7.31 14.10
N LEU A 244 16.84 -8.56 13.68
CA LEU A 244 16.15 -9.73 14.20
C LEU A 244 17.12 -10.58 15.01
N SER A 245 16.84 -10.73 16.30
CA SER A 245 17.57 -11.65 17.17
C SER A 245 16.64 -12.78 17.62
N ARG A 246 17.17 -13.99 17.79
CA ARG A 246 16.41 -15.15 18.23
C ARG A 246 17.23 -16.00 19.20
N ASN A 247 16.59 -16.37 20.29
CA ASN A 247 17.09 -17.38 21.21
C ASN A 247 16.14 -18.57 21.11
N ILE A 248 16.67 -19.71 20.66
CA ILE A 248 15.94 -20.95 20.50
C ILE A 248 16.57 -22.03 21.37
N THR A 249 15.74 -22.90 21.93
CA THR A 249 16.17 -24.03 22.77
C THR A 249 15.40 -25.26 22.34
N ASN A 250 16.10 -26.37 22.12
CA ASN A 250 15.44 -27.66 21.91
C ASN A 250 14.93 -28.23 23.23
N ASP A 251 13.90 -29.06 23.16
CA ASP A 251 13.59 -30.01 24.21
C ASP A 251 14.68 -31.11 24.28
N THR A 252 14.65 -31.90 25.35
CA THR A 252 15.69 -32.88 25.66
C THR A 252 15.79 -33.95 24.56
N PHE A 253 16.98 -34.18 23.98
CA PHE A 253 17.20 -35.26 23.02
C PHE A 253 18.22 -36.28 23.55
N ASN A 254 18.01 -37.56 23.25
CA ASN A 254 18.93 -38.63 23.64
C ASN A 254 19.94 -38.89 22.52
N PHE A 255 21.22 -38.67 22.81
CA PHE A 255 22.35 -38.96 21.91
C PHE A 255 22.99 -40.33 22.18
N GLY A 256 22.52 -41.04 23.21
CA GLY A 256 23.02 -42.35 23.63
C GLY A 256 22.14 -43.49 23.18
N SER A 257 22.56 -44.73 23.46
CA SER A 257 21.73 -45.91 23.19
C SER A 257 20.53 -45.95 24.14
N LEU A 258 19.53 -46.80 23.84
CA LEU A 258 18.41 -47.04 24.77
C LEU A 258 18.87 -47.51 26.16
N THR A 259 20.07 -48.10 26.25
CA THR A 259 20.65 -48.65 27.48
C THR A 259 21.65 -47.71 28.18
N ASP A 260 22.11 -46.64 27.53
CA ASP A 260 22.95 -45.58 28.12
C ASP A 260 22.50 -44.20 27.58
N PRO A 261 21.41 -43.61 28.13
CA PRO A 261 20.86 -42.37 27.60
C PRO A 261 21.75 -41.16 27.91
N ASN A 262 22.21 -40.49 26.86
CA ASN A 262 22.94 -39.23 26.93
C ASN A 262 22.00 -38.09 26.56
N LEU A 263 21.25 -37.60 27.55
CA LEU A 263 20.29 -36.52 27.35
C LEU A 263 21.01 -35.19 27.20
N GLN A 264 20.70 -34.47 26.13
CA GLN A 264 21.33 -33.18 25.80
C GLN A 264 20.26 -32.13 25.51
N THR A 265 20.64 -30.86 25.70
CA THR A 265 19.86 -29.69 25.31
C THR A 265 20.72 -28.78 24.47
N LEU A 266 20.21 -28.40 23.29
CA LEU A 266 20.86 -27.42 22.43
C LEU A 266 20.19 -26.04 22.58
N LYS A 267 20.98 -25.04 22.93
CA LYS A 267 20.59 -23.64 22.93
C LYS A 267 21.27 -22.95 21.76
N ALA A 268 20.50 -22.27 20.91
CA ALA A 268 21.05 -21.48 19.82
C ALA A 268 20.62 -20.02 19.94
N LYS A 269 21.55 -19.12 19.67
CA LYS A 269 21.30 -17.69 19.52
C LYS A 269 21.66 -17.27 18.11
N LEU A 270 20.69 -16.75 17.36
CA LEU A 270 20.82 -16.36 15.96
C LEU A 270 20.48 -14.87 15.81
N SER A 271 21.21 -14.15 14.96
CA SER A 271 20.94 -12.74 14.69
C SER A 271 21.07 -12.43 13.20
N TYR A 272 20.12 -11.67 12.67
CA TYR A 272 20.00 -11.31 11.26
C TYR A 272 19.73 -9.82 11.10
N LEU A 273 20.23 -9.25 10.01
CA LEU A 273 19.62 -8.09 9.39
C LEU A 273 18.54 -8.60 8.44
N GLU A 274 17.30 -8.17 8.62
CA GLU A 274 16.17 -8.58 7.82
C GLU A 274 15.73 -7.41 6.94
N LEU A 275 15.62 -7.65 5.64
CA LEU A 275 15.15 -6.70 4.63
C LEU A 275 13.92 -7.28 3.94
N PRO A 276 12.70 -7.00 4.44
CA PRO A 276 11.49 -7.42 3.79
C PRO A 276 10.97 -6.40 2.78
N LEU A 277 10.30 -6.91 1.75
CA LEU A 277 9.57 -6.12 0.76
C LEU A 277 8.11 -6.58 0.74
N PHE A 278 7.20 -5.62 0.91
CA PHE A 278 5.77 -5.83 1.07
C PHE A 278 4.95 -5.14 0.00
N ILE A 279 3.88 -5.79 -0.40
CA ILE A 279 2.73 -5.18 -1.05
C ILE A 279 1.61 -5.10 -0.02
N GLN A 280 1.04 -3.91 0.16
CA GLN A 280 0.00 -3.61 1.12
C GLN A 280 -1.28 -3.18 0.39
N TYR A 281 -2.45 -3.66 0.82
CA TYR A 281 -3.76 -3.26 0.33
C TYR A 281 -4.65 -2.76 1.49
N ARG A 282 -5.15 -1.54 1.37
CA ARG A 282 -6.02 -0.85 2.35
C ARG A 282 -7.47 -0.97 1.94
N PHE A 283 -8.34 -1.41 2.84
CA PHE A 283 -9.75 -1.65 2.50
C PHE A 283 -10.58 -0.37 2.48
N LEU A 284 -10.32 0.54 3.42
CA LEU A 284 -11.15 1.70 3.68
C LEU A 284 -10.37 3.01 3.54
N LYS A 285 -11.10 4.07 3.18
CA LYS A 285 -10.64 5.47 3.25
C LYS A 285 -11.06 6.06 4.59
N GLY A 286 -10.31 7.03 5.11
CA GLY A 286 -10.60 7.69 6.39
C GLY A 286 -9.34 7.89 7.25
N LYS A 287 -9.53 8.25 8.53
CA LYS A 287 -8.43 8.40 9.50
C LYS A 287 -7.83 7.04 9.89
N ILE A 288 -8.66 6.03 10.11
CA ILE A 288 -8.23 4.66 10.40
C ILE A 288 -8.47 3.80 9.15
N LYS A 289 -7.42 3.12 8.69
CA LYS A 289 -7.41 2.35 7.44
C LYS A 289 -6.93 0.94 7.75
N PRO A 290 -7.83 -0.05 7.86
CA PRO A 290 -7.44 -1.44 7.93
C PRO A 290 -6.77 -1.87 6.63
N TYR A 291 -5.79 -2.78 6.74
CA TYR A 291 -5.06 -3.29 5.60
C TYR A 291 -4.56 -4.71 5.79
N LEU A 292 -4.31 -5.37 4.65
CA LEU A 292 -3.50 -6.57 4.58
C LEU A 292 -2.18 -6.26 3.88
N GLN A 293 -1.13 -6.98 4.22
CA GLN A 293 0.11 -6.98 3.46
C GLN A 293 0.68 -8.38 3.32
N GLY A 294 1.33 -8.64 2.19
CA GLY A 294 2.08 -9.84 1.91
C GLY A 294 3.45 -9.46 1.37
N GLY A 295 4.48 -10.23 1.71
CA GLY A 295 5.84 -9.89 1.31
C GLY A 295 6.84 -11.00 1.43
N VAL A 296 8.00 -10.74 0.84
CA VAL A 296 9.18 -11.62 0.85
C VAL A 296 10.26 -11.00 1.72
N HIS A 297 11.10 -11.84 2.30
CA HIS A 297 12.13 -11.48 3.26
C HIS A 297 13.49 -11.94 2.77
N THR A 298 14.49 -11.07 2.92
CA THR A 298 15.90 -11.44 2.80
C THR A 298 16.56 -11.31 4.16
N LEU A 299 17.27 -12.35 4.59
CA LEU A 299 17.96 -12.41 5.88
C LEU A 299 19.47 -12.45 5.66
N PHE A 300 20.17 -11.44 6.17
CA PHE A 300 21.63 -11.37 6.20
C PHE A 300 22.11 -11.82 7.59
N PRO A 301 22.76 -12.99 7.71
CA PRO A 301 23.19 -13.49 9.00
C PRO A 301 24.33 -12.64 9.58
N ILE A 302 24.20 -12.22 10.85
CA ILE A 302 25.19 -11.38 11.55
C ILE A 302 25.98 -12.22 12.55
N LYS A 303 25.29 -12.89 13.48
CA LYS A 303 25.90 -13.62 14.60
C LYS A 303 25.17 -14.92 14.86
N ARG A 304 25.92 -15.93 15.30
CA ARG A 304 25.39 -17.19 15.83
C ARG A 304 26.18 -17.64 17.05
N SER A 305 25.54 -18.41 17.91
CA SER A 305 26.17 -19.14 19.01
C SER A 305 25.33 -20.38 19.28
N PHE A 306 25.98 -21.54 19.40
CA PHE A 306 25.36 -22.78 19.84
C PHE A 306 25.99 -23.20 21.16
N LEU A 307 25.16 -23.62 22.10
CA LEU A 307 25.59 -24.13 23.39
C LEU A 307 24.91 -25.47 23.61
N ASN A 308 25.69 -26.54 23.60
CA ASN A 308 25.23 -27.88 23.93
C ASN A 308 25.48 -28.16 25.41
N GLN A 309 24.43 -28.57 26.14
CA GLN A 309 24.50 -28.89 27.56
C GLN A 309 24.10 -30.35 27.78
N ALA A 310 25.04 -31.16 28.28
CA ALA A 310 24.76 -32.52 28.75
C ALA A 310 23.97 -32.48 30.06
N LEU A 311 22.96 -33.34 30.19
CA LEU A 311 22.05 -33.37 31.34
C LEU A 311 22.26 -34.58 32.26
N THR A 312 22.81 -35.69 31.75
CA THR A 312 22.92 -36.94 32.52
C THR A 312 24.33 -37.25 33.05
N ASP A 313 25.39 -36.63 32.51
CA ASP A 313 26.77 -36.85 33.00
C ASP A 313 27.63 -35.57 32.90
N PRO A 314 27.87 -34.86 34.03
CA PRO A 314 28.71 -33.66 34.04
C PRO A 314 30.21 -33.93 33.82
N SER A 315 30.64 -35.19 33.84
CA SER A 315 32.04 -35.58 33.60
C SER A 315 32.38 -35.77 32.12
N ARG A 316 31.36 -35.91 31.25
CA ARG A 316 31.55 -35.94 29.79
C ARG A 316 31.74 -34.49 29.29
N PRO A 317 32.85 -34.17 28.62
CA PRO A 317 33.04 -32.82 28.09
C PRO A 317 31.91 -32.49 27.11
N PRO A 318 31.35 -31.27 27.14
CA PRO A 318 30.39 -30.85 26.14
C PRO A 318 31.02 -31.04 24.75
N ILE A 319 30.27 -31.65 23.83
CA ILE A 319 30.71 -31.76 22.43
C ILE A 319 30.99 -30.32 21.99
N ALA A 320 32.25 -30.03 21.66
CA ALA A 320 32.73 -28.70 21.30
C ALA A 320 31.77 -28.03 20.31
N ASP A 321 31.51 -26.74 20.50
CA ASP A 321 30.64 -25.92 19.65
C ASP A 321 30.92 -26.27 18.18
N PRO A 322 30.00 -26.98 17.49
CA PRO A 322 30.25 -27.37 16.11
C PRO A 322 30.61 -26.11 15.36
N SER A 323 31.70 -26.13 14.58
CA SER A 323 32.09 -24.96 13.80
C SER A 323 31.05 -24.78 12.70
N THR A 324 29.95 -24.12 13.05
CA THR A 324 28.86 -23.85 12.15
C THR A 324 29.24 -22.63 11.32
N LYS A 325 28.89 -22.57 10.04
CA LYS A 325 28.99 -21.38 9.19
C LYS A 325 27.67 -21.21 8.44
N PHE A 326 27.12 -19.99 8.39
CA PHE A 326 26.03 -19.71 7.46
C PHE A 326 26.57 -19.87 6.03
N THR A 327 25.84 -20.60 5.20
CA THR A 327 26.28 -20.85 3.81
C THR A 327 25.75 -19.82 2.83
N GLY A 328 24.92 -18.87 3.29
CA GLY A 328 24.38 -17.83 2.43
C GLY A 328 23.30 -16.99 3.12
N LEU A 329 22.53 -16.30 2.29
CA LEU A 329 21.36 -15.53 2.69
C LEU A 329 20.21 -16.46 3.06
N GLY A 330 19.44 -16.04 4.06
CA GLY A 330 18.13 -16.64 4.33
C GLY A 330 17.04 -15.94 3.53
N PHE A 331 15.95 -16.67 3.30
CA PHE A 331 14.77 -16.16 2.62
C PHE A 331 13.52 -16.50 3.41
N GLY A 332 12.47 -15.72 3.22
CA GLY A 332 11.19 -15.98 3.85
C GLY A 332 10.05 -15.28 3.16
N TYR A 333 8.85 -15.56 3.64
CA TYR A 333 7.64 -14.86 3.23
C TYR A 333 6.76 -14.65 4.45
N SER A 334 5.90 -13.64 4.38
CA SER A 334 4.97 -13.36 5.46
C SER A 334 3.69 -12.72 4.98
N PHE A 335 2.66 -12.88 5.79
CA PHE A 335 1.39 -12.19 5.65
C PHE A 335 1.10 -11.46 6.95
N ALA A 336 0.58 -10.24 6.85
CA ALA A 336 0.17 -9.46 8.01
C ALA A 336 -1.18 -8.79 7.78
N ALA A 337 -1.90 -8.60 8.89
CA ALA A 337 -3.06 -7.75 8.96
C ALA A 337 -2.74 -6.59 9.89
N GLY A 338 -3.16 -5.39 9.52
CA GLY A 338 -2.80 -4.18 10.26
C GLY A 338 -3.83 -3.07 10.20
N LEU A 339 -3.60 -2.09 11.04
CA LEU A 339 -4.33 -0.83 11.09
C LEU A 339 -3.37 0.31 10.85
N GLN A 340 -3.76 1.24 9.97
CA GLN A 340 -3.05 2.50 9.76
C GLN A 340 -3.92 3.65 10.26
N MET A 341 -3.41 4.44 11.20
CA MET A 341 -4.08 5.62 11.74
C MET A 341 -3.35 6.89 11.30
N GLN A 342 -4.05 7.77 10.58
CA GLN A 342 -3.55 9.10 10.24
C GLN A 342 -3.62 9.98 11.47
N LEU A 343 -2.46 10.37 12.00
CA LEU A 343 -2.38 11.24 13.18
C LEU A 343 -2.47 12.71 12.77
N THR A 344 -1.69 13.10 11.77
CA THR A 344 -1.69 14.44 11.15
C THR A 344 -1.58 14.32 9.64
N GLU A 345 -1.55 15.40 8.87
CA GLU A 345 -1.29 15.31 7.42
C GLU A 345 0.11 14.78 7.07
N GLN A 346 1.05 14.90 8.01
CA GLN A 346 2.45 14.53 7.86
C GLN A 346 2.82 13.25 8.59
N SER A 347 2.00 12.74 9.52
CA SER A 347 2.35 11.54 10.29
C SER A 347 1.23 10.51 10.37
N LEU A 348 1.63 9.25 10.47
CA LEU A 348 0.73 8.13 10.63
C LEU A 348 1.33 7.05 11.52
N LEU A 349 0.47 6.33 12.23
CA LEU A 349 0.82 5.19 13.06
C LEU A 349 0.35 3.91 12.35
N GLN A 350 1.18 2.88 12.31
CA GLN A 350 0.83 1.56 11.83
C GLN A 350 0.99 0.54 12.95
N ILE A 351 0.03 -0.36 13.08
CA ILE A 351 0.09 -1.53 13.96
C ILE A 351 -0.17 -2.76 13.12
N ASN A 352 0.69 -3.77 13.22
CA ASN A 352 0.66 -4.99 12.41
C ASN A 352 0.72 -6.23 13.29
N ALA A 353 -0.10 -7.21 12.94
CA ALA A 353 0.04 -8.60 13.36
C ALA A 353 0.49 -9.43 12.15
N LYS A 354 1.74 -9.91 12.20
CA LYS A 354 2.44 -10.55 11.10
C LYS A 354 2.75 -12.01 11.43
N ARG A 355 2.57 -12.90 10.45
CA ARG A 355 3.05 -14.28 10.49
C ARG A 355 4.05 -14.50 9.36
N ALA A 356 5.27 -14.92 9.70
CA ALA A 356 6.34 -15.16 8.75
C ALA A 356 6.88 -16.58 8.86
N LEU A 357 7.33 -17.12 7.72
CA LEU A 357 8.11 -18.35 7.62
C LEU A 357 9.44 -18.01 6.95
N PHE A 358 10.52 -18.49 7.54
CA PHE A 358 11.87 -18.30 7.04
C PHE A 358 12.56 -19.63 6.82
N SER A 359 13.51 -19.65 5.90
CA SER A 359 14.41 -20.74 5.61
C SER A 359 15.81 -20.21 5.40
N ASN A 360 16.81 -20.90 5.92
CA ASN A 360 18.21 -20.60 5.68
C ASN A 360 19.04 -21.88 5.88
N ASN A 361 20.31 -21.85 5.49
CA ASN A 361 21.21 -22.98 5.48
C ASN A 361 22.45 -22.71 6.34
N LEU A 362 22.87 -23.74 7.06
CA LEU A 362 24.03 -23.75 7.94
C LEU A 362 24.91 -24.93 7.54
N ASN A 363 26.19 -24.71 7.32
CA ASN A 363 27.16 -25.79 7.35
C ASN A 363 27.50 -26.07 8.80
N THR A 364 27.46 -27.34 9.18
CA THR A 364 27.97 -27.82 10.46
C THR A 364 29.16 -28.72 10.20
N ARG A 365 30.20 -28.56 11.02
CA ARG A 365 31.29 -29.52 11.10
C ARG A 365 31.35 -30.02 12.54
N LEU A 366 31.09 -31.32 12.70
CA LEU A 366 31.34 -32.04 13.94
C LEU A 366 32.72 -32.65 13.84
N ASN A 367 33.49 -32.70 14.94
CA ASN A 367 34.89 -33.18 14.92
C ASN A 367 35.07 -34.60 14.34
N ILE A 368 34.00 -35.40 14.30
CA ILE A 368 33.99 -36.79 13.83
C ILE A 368 33.30 -36.99 12.46
N TYR A 369 32.72 -35.94 11.86
CA TYR A 369 31.99 -36.05 10.58
C TYR A 369 32.44 -34.98 9.57
N PRO A 370 32.41 -35.26 8.25
CA PRO A 370 32.65 -34.26 7.22
C PRO A 370 31.65 -33.11 7.32
N GLU A 371 32.03 -31.94 6.80
CA GLU A 371 31.16 -30.75 6.76
C GLU A 371 29.87 -31.08 6.00
N ARG A 372 28.71 -30.76 6.60
CA ARG A 372 27.40 -30.98 5.99
C ARG A 372 26.54 -29.75 6.09
N GLN A 373 25.76 -29.52 5.03
CA GLN A 373 24.75 -28.48 4.99
C GLN A 373 23.48 -28.97 5.71
N MET A 374 22.94 -28.13 6.57
CA MET A 374 21.68 -28.30 7.28
C MET A 374 20.76 -27.15 6.90
N SER A 375 19.54 -27.49 6.49
CA SER A 375 18.48 -26.50 6.31
C SER A 375 17.73 -26.31 7.61
N PHE A 376 17.47 -25.05 7.95
CA PHE A 376 16.65 -24.71 9.11
C PHE A 376 15.52 -23.79 8.68
N TYR A 377 14.34 -24.04 9.25
CA TYR A 377 13.13 -23.30 9.01
C TYR A 377 12.66 -22.71 10.33
N PHE A 378 12.10 -21.51 10.33
CA PHE A 378 11.49 -20.99 11.54
C PHE A 378 10.26 -20.15 11.24
N GLN A 379 9.28 -20.29 12.14
CA GLN A 379 8.03 -19.56 12.07
C GLN A 379 8.07 -18.42 13.09
N GLN A 380 7.48 -17.30 12.70
CA GLN A 380 7.35 -16.12 13.54
C GLN A 380 5.91 -15.65 13.55
N PHE A 381 5.40 -15.37 14.73
CA PHE A 381 4.34 -14.41 14.92
C PHE A 381 4.93 -13.13 15.50
N GLN A 382 4.53 -11.99 14.97
CA GLN A 382 5.06 -10.69 15.40
C GLN A 382 3.92 -9.70 15.52
N ILE A 383 3.95 -8.91 16.60
CA ILE A 383 3.16 -7.70 16.73
C ILE A 383 4.13 -6.53 16.66
N GLU A 384 3.91 -5.60 15.75
CA GLU A 384 4.81 -4.46 15.53
C GLU A 384 4.03 -3.15 15.36
N GLY A 385 4.65 -2.07 15.83
CA GLY A 385 4.18 -0.70 15.69
C GLY A 385 5.21 0.14 14.94
N SER A 386 4.75 0.97 14.02
CA SER A 386 5.60 1.88 13.24
C SER A 386 5.02 3.27 13.24
N TRP A 387 5.84 4.27 13.58
CA TRP A 387 5.44 5.66 13.49
C TRP A 387 6.12 6.28 12.27
N LEU A 388 5.33 6.65 11.27
CA LEU A 388 5.84 7.11 9.98
C LEU A 388 5.57 8.58 9.74
N PHE A 389 6.54 9.24 9.13
CA PHE A 389 6.56 10.64 8.76
C PHE A 389 6.64 10.77 7.25
N ARG A 390 5.87 11.70 6.71
CA ARG A 390 5.83 12.01 5.28
C ARG A 390 7.10 12.74 4.88
N LEU A 391 7.72 12.33 3.77
CA LEU A 391 8.75 13.13 3.10
C LEU A 391 8.14 14.22 2.21
#